data_AF-A0A8J6BRT2-F1
#
_entry.id   AF-A0A8J6BRT2-F1
#
_cell.length_a   1.000
_cell.length_b   1.000
_cell.length_c   1.000
_cell.angle_alpha   90.00
_cell.angle_beta   90.00
_cell.angle_gamma   90.00
#
_symmetry.space_group_name_H-M   'P 1'
#
loop_
_entity.id
_entity.type
_entity.pdbx_description
1 polymer ?
#
loop_
_entity_poly.entity_id
_entity_poly.type
_entity_poly.pdbx_seq_one_letter_code
_entity_poly.pdbx_strand_id
1 'polypeptide(L)'
;MTVAPYSDEATNHVHRPPYRRVPAAPSYVARAPRPRPTPPASPPLRKPVFTTVDQLRPQTHGHTLAATVLSARTVLDKPPRARLVECLVGDHTGTVLFTARNQQVDLVKPGTTVIFRNAKIDMFKGTMRLAVDKWGVLR
;
A
#
# COMPACT_ATOMS: atom_id res chain seq x y z
N MET A 1 -59.85 -59.24 47.54
CA MET A 1 -58.89 -58.27 46.97
C MET A 1 -59.68 -57.05 46.52
N THR A 2 -59.84 -56.04 47.37
CA THR A 2 -59.02 -54.81 47.43
C THR A 2 -59.24 -53.88 46.21
N VAL A 3 -60.01 -52.82 46.48
CA VAL A 3 -60.05 -51.45 45.90
C VAL A 3 -60.31 -51.20 44.40
N ALA A 4 -61.52 -50.71 44.14
CA ALA A 4 -61.86 -49.57 43.26
C ALA A 4 -61.08 -48.28 43.72
N PRO A 5 -61.08 -47.10 43.05
CA PRO A 5 -62.29 -46.56 42.41
C PRO A 5 -62.14 -45.48 41.30
N TYR A 6 -63.33 -45.03 40.88
CA TYR A 6 -63.70 -43.63 40.62
C TYR A 6 -63.52 -43.08 39.21
N SER A 7 -64.59 -43.26 38.45
CA SER A 7 -65.03 -42.42 37.34
C SER A 7 -65.67 -41.12 37.84
N ASP A 8 -65.45 -40.10 37.01
CA ASP A 8 -66.27 -38.94 36.66
C ASP A 8 -66.43 -37.69 37.54
N GLU A 9 -66.27 -36.58 36.79
CA GLU A 9 -66.89 -35.25 36.88
C GLU A 9 -66.93 -34.51 38.21
N ALA A 10 -66.15 -33.43 38.28
CA ALA A 10 -66.64 -32.18 38.85
C ALA A 10 -65.86 -30.97 38.29
N THR A 11 -66.59 -30.22 37.46
CA THR A 11 -66.49 -28.77 37.25
C THR A 11 -65.76 -28.04 38.36
N ASN A 12 -64.68 -27.33 38.05
CA ASN A 12 -64.17 -26.29 38.93
C ASN A 12 -63.80 -25.03 38.13
N HIS A 13 -64.70 -24.05 38.20
CA HIS A 13 -64.54 -22.70 37.69
C HIS A 13 -63.28 -22.06 38.29
N VAL A 14 -62.26 -21.86 37.47
CA VAL A 14 -61.07 -21.11 37.87
C VAL A 14 -61.42 -19.62 37.86
N HIS A 15 -61.68 -19.10 39.06
CA HIS A 15 -61.87 -17.68 39.35
C HIS A 15 -60.56 -16.92 39.01
N ARG A 16 -60.56 -16.10 37.95
CA ARG A 16 -59.41 -15.25 37.62
C ARG A 16 -59.30 -14.12 38.67
N PRO A 17 -58.14 -13.91 39.30
CA PRO A 17 -57.96 -12.77 40.20
C PRO A 17 -58.04 -11.46 39.40
N PRO A 18 -58.53 -10.35 40.01
CA PRO A 18 -58.61 -9.08 39.30
C PRO A 18 -57.21 -8.57 38.97
N TYR A 19 -57.01 -8.12 37.73
CA TYR A 19 -55.76 -7.51 37.30
C TYR A 19 -55.42 -6.31 38.20
N ARG A 20 -54.38 -6.45 39.03
CA ARG A 20 -53.80 -5.33 39.78
C ARG A 20 -53.15 -4.40 38.75
N ARG A 21 -53.63 -3.15 38.65
CA ARG A 21 -53.02 -2.14 37.78
C ARG A 21 -51.54 -2.00 38.13
N VAL A 22 -50.67 -2.34 37.17
CA VAL A 22 -49.23 -2.07 37.25
C VAL A 22 -49.03 -0.57 36.98
N PRO A 23 -48.27 0.18 37.80
CA PRO A 23 -47.93 1.56 37.46
C PRO A 23 -47.09 1.60 36.18
N ALA A 24 -47.32 2.60 35.33
CA ALA A 24 -46.60 2.78 34.08
C ALA A 24 -45.09 2.89 34.33
N ALA A 25 -44.30 2.14 33.55
CA ALA A 25 -42.85 2.22 33.59
C ALA A 25 -42.37 3.65 33.22
N PRO A 26 -41.30 4.16 33.84
CA PRO A 26 -40.76 5.47 33.47
C PRO A 26 -40.28 5.46 32.02
N SER A 27 -40.56 6.55 31.29
CA SER A 27 -40.15 6.71 29.90
C SER A 27 -38.62 6.67 29.81
N TYR A 28 -38.10 5.70 29.06
CA TYR A 28 -36.67 5.58 28.81
C TYR A 28 -36.25 6.73 27.90
N VAL A 29 -35.52 7.72 28.44
CA VAL A 29 -34.93 8.78 27.62
C VAL A 29 -33.80 8.15 26.81
N ALA A 30 -33.99 8.02 25.49
CA ALA A 30 -32.98 7.46 24.60
C ALA A 30 -31.71 8.34 24.66
N ARG A 31 -30.62 7.81 25.22
CA ARG A 31 -29.31 8.46 25.16
C ARG A 31 -28.87 8.54 23.70
N ALA A 32 -28.54 9.75 23.25
CA ALA A 32 -27.98 9.97 21.93
C ALA A 32 -26.70 9.13 21.74
N PRO A 33 -26.47 8.55 20.54
CA PRO A 33 -25.27 7.79 20.26
C PRO A 33 -24.04 8.70 20.35
N ARG A 34 -23.02 8.27 21.10
CA ARG A 34 -21.74 8.99 21.19
C ARG A 34 -21.10 9.04 19.80
N PRO A 35 -20.52 10.17 19.36
CA PRO A 35 -19.77 10.23 18.11
C PRO A 35 -18.58 9.27 18.19
N ARG A 36 -18.41 8.42 17.17
CA ARG A 36 -17.25 7.54 17.05
C ARG A 36 -15.98 8.39 16.88
N PRO A 37 -14.88 8.10 17.59
CA PRO A 37 -13.60 8.76 17.34
C PRO A 37 -13.16 8.43 15.91
N THR A 38 -12.94 9.46 15.09
CA THR A 38 -12.35 9.31 13.77
C THR A 38 -10.90 8.84 13.91
N PRO A 39 -10.44 7.87 13.10
CA PRO A 39 -9.03 7.48 13.12
C PRO A 39 -8.16 8.71 12.75
N PRO A 40 -6.98 8.87 13.39
CA PRO A 40 -6.09 9.97 13.07
C PRO A 40 -5.71 9.91 11.58
N ALA A 41 -5.86 11.03 10.88
CA ALA A 41 -5.46 11.15 9.49
C ALA A 41 -3.96 10.85 9.35
N SER A 42 -3.59 10.02 8.38
CA SER A 42 -2.19 9.76 8.07
C SER A 42 -1.50 11.07 7.69
N PRO A 43 -0.25 11.32 8.16
CA PRO A 43 0.44 12.56 7.85
C PRO A 43 0.54 12.74 6.32
N PRO A 44 0.36 13.97 5.81
CA PRO A 44 0.40 14.23 4.38
C PRO A 44 1.76 13.81 3.81
N LEU A 45 1.73 12.94 2.81
CA LEU A 45 2.94 12.47 2.12
C LEU A 45 3.64 13.66 1.46
N ARG A 46 4.92 13.85 1.79
CA ARG A 46 5.73 14.91 1.18
C ARG A 46 5.83 14.67 -0.31
N LYS A 47 5.66 15.73 -1.11
CA LYS A 47 5.83 15.64 -2.56
C LYS A 47 7.25 15.16 -2.88
N PRO A 48 7.43 14.24 -3.85
CA PRO A 48 8.75 13.79 -4.25
C PRO A 48 9.54 14.98 -4.81
N VAL A 49 10.75 15.17 -4.29
CA VAL A 49 11.70 16.15 -4.82
C VAL A 49 12.47 15.49 -5.95
N PHE A 50 12.46 16.12 -7.12
CA PHE A 50 13.25 15.67 -8.25
C PHE A 50 14.62 16.33 -8.20
N THR A 51 15.65 15.51 -8.10
CA THR A 51 17.06 15.91 -8.18
C THR A 51 17.48 15.93 -9.66
N THR A 52 18.34 16.87 -10.06
CA THR A 52 18.94 16.90 -11.41
C THR A 52 20.26 16.12 -11.45
N VAL A 53 20.72 15.79 -12.66
CA VAL A 53 21.96 15.01 -12.85
C VAL A 53 23.20 15.74 -12.33
N ASP A 54 23.29 17.07 -12.50
CA ASP A 54 24.41 17.89 -11.99
C ASP A 54 24.56 17.84 -10.45
N GLN A 55 23.45 17.65 -9.72
CA GLN A 55 23.47 17.60 -8.26
C GLN A 55 23.85 16.22 -7.69
N LEU A 56 24.07 15.23 -8.55
CA LEU A 56 24.44 13.88 -8.14
C LEU A 56 25.88 13.85 -7.62
N ARG A 57 26.06 13.24 -6.44
CA ARG A 57 27.39 13.04 -5.85
C ARG A 57 27.73 11.55 -5.75
N PRO A 58 29.02 11.17 -5.81
CA PRO A 58 29.45 9.79 -5.57
C PRO A 58 28.89 9.24 -4.25
N GLN A 59 28.54 7.94 -4.24
CA GLN A 59 28.12 7.20 -3.03
C GLN A 59 26.83 7.71 -2.35
N THR A 60 26.08 8.59 -3.01
CA THR A 60 24.78 9.05 -2.51
C THR A 60 23.63 8.13 -2.96
N HIS A 61 22.53 8.16 -2.22
CA HIS A 61 21.38 7.26 -2.41
C HIS A 61 20.05 8.00 -2.19
N GLY A 62 18.94 7.39 -2.60
CA GLY A 62 17.61 7.94 -2.40
C GLY A 62 17.19 9.00 -3.43
N HIS A 63 17.90 9.09 -4.56
CA HIS A 63 17.61 10.10 -5.57
C HIS A 63 16.36 9.76 -6.36
N THR A 64 15.58 10.80 -6.65
CA THR A 64 14.48 10.70 -7.61
C THR A 64 14.77 11.66 -8.74
N LEU A 65 14.88 11.17 -9.97
CA LEU A 65 15.17 12.00 -11.14
C LEU A 65 14.39 11.51 -12.36
N ALA A 66 14.13 12.42 -13.29
CA ALA A 66 13.56 12.11 -14.60
C ALA A 66 14.66 12.33 -15.64
N ALA A 67 14.98 11.30 -16.42
CA ALA A 67 16.00 11.40 -17.46
C ALA A 67 15.55 10.67 -18.73
N THR A 68 15.98 11.22 -19.86
CA THR A 68 15.78 10.67 -21.20
C THR A 68 16.87 9.66 -21.52
N VAL A 69 16.51 8.54 -22.13
CA VAL A 69 17.47 7.54 -22.61
C VAL A 69 18.00 8.00 -23.96
N LEU A 70 19.30 8.28 -24.05
CA LEU A 70 19.96 8.72 -25.28
C LEU A 70 20.46 7.53 -26.09
N SER A 71 21.08 6.56 -25.42
CA SER A 71 21.58 5.34 -26.05
C SER A 71 21.50 4.16 -25.09
N ALA A 72 21.42 2.95 -25.64
CA ALA A 72 21.39 1.70 -24.89
C ALA A 72 22.32 0.68 -25.54
N ARG A 73 23.25 0.14 -24.77
CA ARG A 73 24.22 -0.87 -25.20
C ARG A 73 24.06 -2.13 -24.36
N THR A 74 23.74 -3.23 -25.02
CA THR A 74 23.67 -4.54 -24.35
C THR A 74 25.08 -5.03 -24.03
N VAL A 75 25.34 -5.27 -22.74
CA VAL A 75 26.64 -5.75 -22.24
C VAL A 75 26.61 -7.25 -21.99
N LEU A 76 25.49 -7.75 -21.44
CA LEU A 76 25.30 -9.17 -21.18
C LEU A 76 23.87 -9.54 -21.54
N ASP A 77 23.72 -10.52 -22.43
CA ASP A 77 22.42 -11.08 -22.78
C ASP A 77 22.48 -12.60 -22.69
N LYS A 78 22.22 -13.12 -21.49
CA LYS A 78 22.15 -14.56 -21.21
C LYS A 78 20.81 -14.87 -20.54
N PRO A 79 19.69 -14.82 -21.28
CA PRO A 79 18.38 -15.17 -20.75
C PRO A 79 18.34 -16.67 -20.37
N PRO A 80 17.64 -17.08 -19.29
CA PRO A 80 16.92 -16.24 -18.32
C PRO A 80 17.80 -15.72 -17.18
N ARG A 81 19.09 -16.07 -17.15
CA ARG A 81 19.95 -15.91 -15.97
C ARG A 81 20.38 -14.46 -15.72
N ALA A 82 20.67 -13.69 -16.76
CA ALA A 82 21.07 -12.29 -16.62
C ALA A 82 20.91 -11.51 -17.93
N ARG A 83 20.21 -10.38 -17.86
CA ARG A 83 20.25 -9.32 -18.90
C ARG A 83 20.80 -8.04 -18.29
N LEU A 84 21.85 -7.49 -18.90
CA LEU A 84 22.53 -6.26 -18.48
C LEU A 84 22.69 -5.33 -19.68
N VAL A 85 22.15 -4.12 -19.55
CA VAL A 85 22.28 -3.07 -20.55
C VAL A 85 22.86 -1.84 -19.88
N GLU A 86 23.90 -1.27 -20.49
CA GLU A 86 24.43 0.03 -20.12
C GLU A 86 23.77 1.09 -21.00
N CYS A 87 23.04 2.01 -20.38
CA CYS A 87 22.35 3.08 -21.06
C CYS A 87 22.99 4.42 -20.73
N LEU A 88 23.12 5.30 -21.71
CA LEU A 88 23.39 6.71 -21.46
C LEU A 88 22.05 7.41 -21.24
N VAL A 89 21.85 7.96 -20.05
CA VAL A 89 20.63 8.70 -19.71
C VAL A 89 20.97 10.13 -19.34
N GLY A 90 20.12 11.08 -19.68
CA GLY A 90 20.39 12.49 -19.42
C GLY A 90 19.16 13.33 -19.22
N ASP A 91 19.33 14.40 -18.47
CA ASP A 91 18.39 15.50 -18.36
C ASP A 91 18.97 16.75 -19.05
N HIS A 92 18.35 17.90 -18.81
CA HIS A 92 18.81 19.18 -19.34
C HIS A 92 20.13 19.67 -18.69
N THR A 93 20.55 19.09 -17.56
CA THR A 93 21.76 19.48 -16.84
C THR A 93 22.97 18.63 -17.20
N GLY A 94 22.76 17.37 -17.59
CA GLY A 94 23.86 16.50 -17.98
C GLY A 94 23.43 15.06 -18.25
N THR A 95 24.42 14.19 -18.42
CA THR A 95 24.23 12.77 -18.72
C THR A 95 24.99 11.88 -17.75
N VAL A 96 24.41 10.73 -17.39
CA VAL A 96 25.01 9.72 -16.52
C VAL A 96 24.81 8.32 -17.14
N LEU A 97 25.73 7.40 -16.86
CA LEU A 97 25.58 6.01 -17.26
C LEU A 97 24.63 5.29 -16.29
N PHE A 98 23.55 4.72 -16.81
CA PHE A 98 22.63 3.87 -16.08
C PHE A 98 22.88 2.40 -16.41
N THR A 99 22.89 1.55 -15.39
CA THR A 99 23.00 0.10 -15.57
C THR A 99 21.64 -0.57 -15.34
N ALA A 100 20.96 -0.93 -16.42
CA ALA A 100 19.67 -1.60 -16.39
C ALA A 100 19.84 -3.12 -16.25
N ARG A 101 19.03 -3.74 -15.39
CA ARG A 101 19.06 -5.18 -15.14
C ARG A 101 17.71 -5.84 -15.42
N ASN A 102 17.75 -7.03 -16.05
CA ASN A 102 16.61 -7.92 -16.23
C ASN A 102 15.37 -7.22 -16.80
N GLN A 103 14.31 -7.05 -16.01
CA GLN A 103 13.05 -6.42 -16.43
C GLN A 103 13.18 -4.92 -16.71
N GLN A 104 14.17 -4.24 -16.12
CA GLN A 104 14.41 -2.81 -16.38
C GLN A 104 14.85 -2.56 -17.82
N VAL A 105 15.49 -3.55 -18.46
CA VAL A 105 15.98 -3.47 -19.84
C VAL A 105 14.85 -3.13 -20.81
N ASP A 106 13.67 -3.71 -20.58
CA ASP A 106 12.52 -3.54 -21.48
C ASP A 106 11.92 -2.11 -21.39
N LEU A 107 12.21 -1.37 -20.30
CA LEU A 107 11.76 0.01 -20.06
C LEU A 107 12.73 1.07 -20.62
N VAL A 108 14.03 0.76 -20.71
CA VAL A 108 15.08 1.73 -21.09
C VAL A 108 15.37 1.73 -22.60
N LYS A 109 14.37 2.08 -23.40
CA LYS A 109 14.53 2.20 -24.85
C LYS A 109 15.05 3.60 -25.21
N PRO A 110 15.95 3.75 -26.20
CA PRO A 110 16.39 5.07 -26.65
C PRO A 110 15.19 5.95 -27.05
N GLY A 111 15.23 7.23 -26.65
CA GLY A 111 14.17 8.21 -26.87
C GLY A 111 13.05 8.21 -25.82
N THR A 112 13.02 7.26 -24.88
CA THR A 112 12.02 7.29 -23.80
C THR A 112 12.49 8.14 -22.62
N THR A 113 11.55 8.84 -21.99
CA THR A 113 11.80 9.50 -20.71
C THR A 113 11.42 8.54 -19.60
N VAL A 114 12.33 8.33 -18.66
CA VAL A 114 12.19 7.37 -17.58
C VAL A 114 12.41 8.08 -16.24
N ILE A 115 11.59 7.75 -15.25
CA ILE A 115 11.68 8.25 -13.89
C ILE A 115 12.35 7.20 -13.02
N PHE A 116 13.50 7.57 -12.48
CA PHE A 116 14.25 6.79 -11.51
C PHE A 116 13.80 7.21 -10.11
N ARG A 117 13.30 6.27 -9.31
CA ARG A 117 12.92 6.52 -7.91
C ARG A 117 13.79 5.71 -6.97
N ASN A 118 14.21 6.35 -5.88
CA ASN A 118 15.12 5.76 -4.89
C ASN A 118 16.37 5.15 -5.54
N ALA A 119 16.93 5.87 -6.51
CA ALA A 119 18.15 5.47 -7.18
C ALA A 119 19.38 5.84 -6.35
N LYS A 120 20.47 5.12 -6.60
CA LYS A 120 21.78 5.37 -5.98
C LYS A 120 22.84 5.61 -7.04
N ILE A 121 23.90 6.31 -6.62
CA ILE A 121 25.09 6.51 -7.43
C ILE A 121 26.15 5.51 -6.97
N ASP A 122 26.44 4.56 -7.84
CA ASP A 122 27.51 3.60 -7.67
C ASP A 122 28.79 4.10 -8.36
N MET A 123 29.95 3.85 -7.75
CA MET A 123 31.24 4.22 -8.32
C MET A 123 31.87 3.00 -8.96
N PHE A 124 32.04 3.02 -10.29
CA PHE A 124 32.65 1.93 -11.03
C PHE A 124 33.82 2.45 -11.85
N LYS A 125 35.03 1.94 -11.56
CA LYS A 125 36.29 2.30 -12.25
C LYS A 125 36.48 3.83 -12.35
N GLY A 126 36.25 4.55 -11.26
CA GLY A 126 36.40 6.01 -11.20
C GLY A 126 35.27 6.81 -11.88
N THR A 127 34.25 6.14 -12.43
CA THR A 127 33.10 6.79 -13.08
C THR A 127 31.82 6.56 -12.26
N MET A 128 30.96 7.59 -12.17
CA MET A 128 29.64 7.48 -11.56
C MET A 128 28.68 6.69 -12.45
N ARG A 129 27.93 5.77 -11.85
CA ARG A 129 26.87 5.01 -12.50
C ARG A 129 25.59 5.10 -11.69
N LEU A 130 24.49 5.40 -12.36
CA LEU A 130 23.16 5.32 -11.78
C LEU A 130 22.74 3.85 -11.69
N ALA A 131 22.27 3.45 -10.51
CA ALA A 131 21.71 2.13 -10.27
C ALA A 131 20.41 2.26 -9.46
N VAL A 132 19.44 1.38 -9.74
CA VAL A 132 18.21 1.27 -8.96
C VAL A 132 18.40 0.16 -7.93
N ASP A 133 18.12 0.46 -6.66
CA ASP A 133 18.25 -0.50 -5.57
C ASP A 133 17.01 -1.42 -5.45
N LYS A 134 16.97 -2.29 -4.43
CA LYS A 134 15.87 -3.25 -4.24
C LYS A 134 14.50 -2.61 -3.96
N TRP A 135 14.48 -1.36 -3.50
CA TRP A 135 13.25 -0.62 -3.18
C TRP A 135 12.92 0.43 -4.23
N GLY A 136 13.88 0.71 -5.11
CA GLY A 136 13.76 1.65 -6.19
C GLY A 136 12.93 1.09 -7.33
N VAL A 137 12.28 2.02 -8.01
CA VAL A 137 11.35 1.71 -9.09
C VAL A 137 11.74 2.54 -10.28
N LEU A 138 11.75 1.89 -11.44
CA LEU A 138 11.91 2.52 -12.73
C LEU A 138 10.53 2.61 -13.38
N ARG A 139 10.13 3.80 -13.83
CA ARG A 139 8.84 4.03 -14.50
C ARG A 139 8.98 4.81 -15.79
#